data_AF-A0A1B3X6H8-F1
#
_entry.id   AF-A0A1B3X6H8-F1
#
_cell.length_a   1.000
_cell.length_b   1.000
_cell.length_c   1.000
_cell.angle_alpha   90.00
_cell.angle_beta   90.00
_cell.angle_gamma   90.00
#
_symmetry.space_group_name_H-M   'P 1'
#
loop_
_entity.id
_entity.type
_entity.pdbx_description
1 polymer ?
#
loop_
_entity_poly.entity_id
_entity_poly.type
_entity_poly.pdbx_seq_one_letter_code
_entity_poly.pdbx_strand_id
1 'polypeptide(L)'
;MDQKHIRNFSIIAHIDHGKSTIADRLIEYTGTLSEREMEAQVLDSMDLERERGITIKAQTVRLDYRGEDGELYELNLIDTPGHVDFNYEVSRSLAACEGALLVVDAAQGVEAQTLANVYLALEHDLEIVPVINKIDLPSAEPDRVKSEIEDSIGLDTSAAVLASAKTGIGIKEVLDAVVAYIPPPEGDPEAPLRALIFDSYFDPYKGVIANVRVKEGTIKKGMKLKLMATGKTFDVTDVGCFRPQPVDTGALGTGEVGFIAGALKDVRDVRVGDTVTSAERPAAEALPGYRGVTPMVFCGLYPEDSKDYDNLREALEKLQLNDAALVFEPETSIALGFGFRCGFLGLLHMDVIQERLEREYNLGLIMTAPSVVYHVYRTDGNMVEVSNPADLPPTTEIDHIEEPCVKATVIVPKDYVGAVMEISQEKRGVFQTMDYLDATRVTVIYHIPLNEILYDYFDRLKSATRGYASLDYELIDYQTSSLVKLDILLNGDPVDALSTIVHRDRAVARGRQLAVKLKGIIPQQMFEIPIQAAIGSKIIARENVRARRKDVLAKCYGGDITRKRKLLEKQKEGKKRMKAVGSVELPQEAFMAVLKIDE
;
A
#
# COMPACT_ATOMS: atom_id res chain seq x y z
N MET A 1 18.88 17.38 -25.96
CA MET A 1 19.62 18.46 -25.27
C MET A 1 21.11 18.10 -25.17
N ASP A 2 22.01 18.96 -24.69
CA ASP A 2 23.31 18.50 -24.15
C ASP A 2 23.07 17.91 -22.75
N GLN A 3 23.67 16.76 -22.43
CA GLN A 3 23.54 16.07 -21.15
C GLN A 3 23.88 16.99 -19.96
N LYS A 4 24.83 17.92 -20.15
CA LYS A 4 25.25 18.87 -19.11
C LYS A 4 24.12 19.77 -18.60
N HIS A 5 23.09 19.98 -19.41
CA HIS A 5 21.94 20.81 -19.06
C HIS A 5 20.71 19.99 -18.66
N ILE A 6 20.85 18.69 -18.44
CA ILE A 6 19.77 17.83 -17.94
C ILE A 6 19.98 17.63 -16.44
N ARG A 7 18.90 17.69 -15.66
CA ARG A 7 18.85 17.26 -14.25
C ARG A 7 17.67 16.35 -14.06
N ASN A 8 17.88 15.22 -13.39
CA ASN A 8 16.80 14.29 -13.11
C ASN A 8 16.74 14.06 -11.61
N PHE A 9 15.59 14.34 -11.04
CA PHE A 9 15.43 14.35 -9.60
C PHE A 9 14.03 13.93 -9.20
N SER A 10 13.94 13.40 -8.00
CA SER A 10 12.67 13.05 -7.36
C SER A 10 12.44 13.89 -6.12
N ILE A 11 11.19 14.04 -5.68
CA ILE A 11 10.87 14.65 -4.40
C ILE A 11 10.54 13.53 -3.41
N ILE A 12 11.26 13.50 -2.28
CA ILE A 12 11.04 12.56 -1.18
C ILE A 12 10.65 13.33 0.08
N ALA A 13 9.62 12.86 0.78
CA ALA A 13 9.08 13.53 1.95
C ALA A 13 8.28 12.55 2.82
N HIS A 14 8.04 12.90 4.09
CA HIS A 14 6.98 12.26 4.87
C HIS A 14 5.60 12.73 4.36
N ILE A 15 4.56 11.96 4.67
CA ILE A 15 3.17 12.36 4.39
C ILE A 15 2.91 13.76 4.98
N ASP A 16 2.13 14.55 4.24
CA ASP A 16 1.78 15.93 4.58
C ASP A 16 2.92 16.95 4.65
N HIS A 17 4.19 16.61 4.42
CA HIS A 17 5.29 17.60 4.38
C HIS A 17 5.23 18.57 3.19
N GLY A 18 4.27 18.37 2.27
CA GLY A 18 3.97 19.30 1.17
C GLY A 18 4.69 18.98 -0.15
N LYS A 19 4.99 17.71 -0.40
CA LYS A 19 5.63 17.20 -1.63
C LYS A 19 4.90 17.63 -2.91
N SER A 20 3.62 17.27 -3.05
CA SER A 20 2.80 17.61 -4.24
C SER A 20 2.66 19.12 -4.42
N THR A 21 2.52 19.87 -3.32
CA THR A 21 2.42 21.34 -3.38
C THR A 21 3.73 21.98 -3.85
N ILE A 22 4.90 21.45 -3.47
CA ILE A 22 6.18 21.91 -4.02
C ILE A 22 6.24 21.59 -5.52
N ALA A 23 5.88 20.36 -5.92
CA ALA A 23 5.87 19.96 -7.32
C ALA A 23 5.03 20.91 -8.19
N ASP A 24 3.82 21.25 -7.75
CA ASP A 24 2.94 22.21 -8.43
C ASP A 24 3.61 23.58 -8.62
N ARG A 25 4.27 24.09 -7.57
CA ARG A 25 4.95 25.40 -7.64
C ARG A 25 6.15 25.39 -8.57
N LEU A 26 6.87 24.27 -8.66
CA LEU A 26 7.95 24.11 -9.63
C LEU A 26 7.40 24.14 -11.07
N ILE A 27 6.27 23.48 -11.31
CA ILE A 27 5.57 23.47 -12.61
C ILE A 27 5.09 24.87 -12.98
N GLU A 28 4.47 25.58 -12.04
CA GLU A 28 3.97 26.95 -12.23
C GLU A 28 5.11 27.94 -12.52
N TYR A 29 6.19 27.87 -11.73
CA TYR A 29 7.32 28.79 -11.86
C TYR A 29 8.03 28.64 -13.21
N THR A 30 8.17 27.41 -13.68
CA THR A 30 8.80 27.10 -14.98
C THR A 30 7.91 27.45 -16.17
N GLY A 31 6.64 27.80 -15.94
CA GLY A 31 5.69 28.14 -17.00
C GLY A 31 5.34 26.94 -17.87
N THR A 32 5.53 25.73 -17.36
CA THR A 32 5.24 24.47 -18.08
C THR A 32 3.74 24.32 -18.34
N LEU A 33 2.91 24.92 -17.49
CA LEU A 33 1.45 25.04 -17.66
C LEU A 33 1.01 26.50 -17.61
N SER A 34 -0.07 26.82 -18.33
CA SER A 34 -0.72 28.13 -18.19
C SER A 34 -1.50 28.22 -16.87
N GLU A 35 -1.71 29.43 -16.34
CA GLU A 35 -2.55 29.65 -15.13
C GLU A 35 -3.96 29.04 -15.22
N ARG A 36 -4.46 28.80 -16.45
CA ARG A 36 -5.77 28.18 -16.68
C ARG A 36 -5.76 26.66 -16.62
N GLU A 37 -4.60 26.06 -16.86
CA GLU A 37 -4.37 24.60 -16.78
C GLU A 37 -3.89 24.19 -15.40
N MET A 38 -3.49 25.16 -14.56
CA MET A 38 -3.13 24.95 -13.17
C MET A 38 -4.38 24.67 -12.32
N GLU A 39 -4.53 23.42 -11.91
CA GLU A 39 -5.36 23.02 -10.76
C GLU A 39 -4.48 22.84 -9.51
N ALA A 40 -5.06 22.70 -8.33
CA ALA A 40 -4.30 22.28 -7.16
C ALA A 40 -3.93 20.78 -7.31
N GLN A 41 -2.68 20.42 -7.02
CA GLN A 41 -2.15 19.07 -7.11
C GLN A 41 -2.26 18.49 -8.53
N VAL A 42 -1.59 19.13 -9.49
CA VAL A 42 -1.73 18.80 -10.92
C VAL A 42 -1.20 17.40 -11.25
N LEU A 43 -0.21 16.93 -10.48
CA LEU A 43 0.34 15.58 -10.63
C LEU A 43 -0.54 14.52 -9.97
N ASP A 44 -1.41 14.87 -9.02
CA ASP A 44 -2.35 13.93 -8.41
C ASP A 44 -3.51 13.72 -9.40
N SER A 45 -3.33 12.75 -10.29
CA SER A 45 -4.23 12.47 -11.41
C SER A 45 -5.48 11.69 -11.02
N MET A 46 -5.43 10.96 -9.89
CA MET A 46 -6.55 10.15 -9.41
C MET A 46 -7.42 10.94 -8.42
N ASP A 47 -8.74 10.80 -8.50
CA ASP A 47 -9.67 11.44 -7.56
C ASP A 47 -9.35 11.06 -6.10
N LEU A 48 -8.92 9.81 -5.88
CA LEU A 48 -8.56 9.30 -4.56
C LEU A 48 -7.31 9.99 -3.97
N GLU A 49 -6.33 10.34 -4.80
CA GLU A 49 -5.13 11.07 -4.37
C GLU A 49 -5.51 12.45 -3.85
N ARG A 50 -6.40 13.15 -4.57
CA ARG A 50 -6.92 14.48 -4.21
C ARG A 50 -7.78 14.46 -2.95
N GLU A 51 -8.64 13.44 -2.79
CA GLU A 51 -9.49 13.30 -1.59
C GLU A 51 -8.69 12.99 -0.32
N ARG A 52 -7.71 12.09 -0.43
CA ARG A 52 -6.90 11.64 0.71
C ARG A 52 -5.68 12.53 0.96
N GLY A 53 -5.31 13.41 0.02
CA GLY A 53 -4.14 14.29 0.12
C GLY A 53 -2.81 13.54 0.03
N ILE A 54 -2.78 12.40 -0.65
CA ILE A 54 -1.59 11.55 -0.78
C ILE A 54 -1.30 11.24 -2.25
N THR A 55 -0.03 11.14 -2.61
CA THR A 55 0.39 10.61 -3.92
C THR A 55 0.45 9.10 -3.84
N ILE A 56 -0.28 8.43 -4.71
CA ILE A 56 -0.37 6.97 -4.81
C ILE A 56 0.54 6.49 -5.94
N LYS A 57 0.52 7.18 -7.09
CA LYS A 57 1.32 6.80 -8.25
C LYS A 57 2.38 7.84 -8.59
N ALA A 58 3.60 7.39 -8.86
CA ALA A 58 4.65 8.27 -9.33
C ALA A 58 4.31 8.92 -10.68
N GLN A 59 4.49 10.23 -10.79
CA GLN A 59 4.29 10.99 -12.03
C GLN A 59 5.59 11.67 -12.46
N THR A 60 5.85 11.65 -13.76
CA THR A 60 7.03 12.29 -14.35
C THR A 60 6.63 13.55 -15.09
N VAL A 61 7.38 14.63 -14.92
CA VAL A 61 7.19 15.87 -15.66
C VAL A 61 8.55 16.47 -16.05
N ARG A 62 8.64 16.95 -17.30
CA ARG A 62 9.79 17.68 -17.81
C ARG A 62 9.51 19.18 -17.70
N LEU A 63 10.39 19.88 -17.01
CA LEU A 63 10.33 21.32 -16.81
C LEU A 63 11.48 22.00 -17.58
N ASP A 64 11.16 23.10 -18.25
CA ASP A 64 12.16 23.96 -18.88
C ASP A 64 12.52 25.09 -17.90
N TYR A 65 13.76 25.14 -17.43
CA TYR A 65 14.21 26.15 -16.46
C TYR A 65 15.39 26.95 -16.99
N ARG A 66 15.33 28.27 -16.86
CA ARG A 66 16.44 29.14 -17.22
C ARG A 66 17.23 29.50 -15.97
N GLY A 67 18.47 29.00 -15.88
CA GLY A 67 19.34 29.22 -14.73
C GLY A 67 19.83 30.67 -14.60
N GLU A 68 20.47 30.99 -13.48
CA GLU A 68 21.08 32.32 -13.26
C GLU A 68 22.21 32.63 -14.25
N ASP A 69 22.86 31.59 -14.78
CA ASP A 69 23.84 31.66 -15.86
C ASP A 69 23.23 32.06 -17.22
N GLY A 70 21.90 32.06 -17.32
CA GLY A 70 21.15 32.37 -18.53
C GLY A 70 20.98 31.20 -19.49
N GLU A 71 21.53 30.03 -19.16
CA GLU A 71 21.41 28.78 -19.92
C GLU A 71 20.05 28.11 -19.65
N LEU A 72 19.60 27.29 -20.61
CA LEU A 72 18.35 26.55 -20.51
C LEU A 72 18.64 25.12 -20.05
N TYR A 73 18.02 24.73 -18.94
CA TYR A 73 18.10 23.42 -18.33
C TYR A 73 16.79 22.64 -18.52
N GLU A 74 16.93 21.34 -18.78
CA GLU A 74 15.84 20.37 -18.77
C GLU A 74 15.83 19.68 -17.40
N LEU A 75 14.78 19.91 -16.62
CA LEU A 75 14.62 19.32 -15.30
C LEU A 75 13.52 18.24 -15.36
N ASN A 76 13.90 16.98 -15.27
CA ASN A 76 12.96 15.87 -15.19
C ASN A 76 12.65 15.58 -13.72
N LEU A 77 11.45 15.97 -13.31
CA LEU A 77 10.90 15.76 -11.97
C LEU A 77 10.10 14.45 -11.95
N ILE A 78 10.42 13.57 -11.00
CA ILE A 78 9.61 12.39 -10.67
C ILE A 78 9.00 12.57 -9.28
N ASP A 79 7.69 12.80 -9.22
CA ASP A 79 7.00 12.88 -7.94
C ASP A 79 6.77 11.48 -7.37
N THR A 80 7.15 11.22 -6.11
CA THR A 80 7.17 9.85 -5.54
C THR A 80 6.18 9.70 -4.40
N PRO A 81 5.51 8.56 -4.21
CA PRO A 81 4.63 8.34 -3.05
C PRO A 81 5.33 8.57 -1.70
N GLY A 82 4.59 9.05 -0.70
CA GLY A 82 5.15 9.31 0.64
C GLY A 82 4.91 8.19 1.66
N HIS A 83 4.09 7.20 1.31
CA HIS A 83 3.62 6.16 2.24
C HIS A 83 4.41 4.85 2.07
N VAL A 84 4.63 4.14 3.18
CA VAL A 84 5.45 2.92 3.26
C VAL A 84 4.99 1.80 2.33
N ASP A 85 3.67 1.62 2.21
CA ASP A 85 3.06 0.66 1.29
C ASP A 85 3.47 0.87 -0.18
N PHE A 86 3.96 2.06 -0.54
CA PHE A 86 4.40 2.39 -1.91
C PHE A 86 5.92 2.57 -2.00
N ASN A 87 6.70 2.09 -1.02
CA ASN A 87 8.18 2.14 -1.03
C ASN A 87 8.79 1.57 -2.32
N TYR A 88 8.15 0.56 -2.92
CA TYR A 88 8.58 0.04 -4.22
C TYR A 88 8.51 1.10 -5.33
N GLU A 89 7.47 1.94 -5.36
CA GLU A 89 7.39 3.05 -6.31
C GLU A 89 8.49 4.07 -6.07
N VAL A 90 8.76 4.38 -4.79
CA VAL A 90 9.81 5.33 -4.41
C VAL A 90 11.18 4.84 -4.87
N SER A 91 11.54 3.59 -4.58
CA SER A 91 12.82 3.00 -5.01
C SER A 91 12.98 2.99 -6.54
N ARG A 92 11.91 2.65 -7.27
CA ARG A 92 11.93 2.68 -8.75
C ARG A 92 12.20 4.08 -9.31
N SER A 93 11.55 5.09 -8.73
CA SER A 93 11.71 6.48 -9.14
C SER A 93 13.10 7.01 -8.79
N LEU A 94 13.63 6.66 -7.62
CA LEU A 94 14.98 7.04 -7.18
C LEU A 94 16.06 6.47 -8.10
N ALA A 95 15.94 5.21 -8.52
CA ALA A 95 16.89 4.59 -9.47
C ALA A 95 16.91 5.27 -10.85
N ALA A 96 15.85 6.02 -11.17
CA ALA A 96 15.73 6.81 -12.38
C ALA A 96 16.19 8.27 -12.20
N CYS A 97 16.86 8.63 -11.11
CA CYS A 97 17.32 10.00 -10.83
C CYS A 97 18.82 10.05 -10.58
N GLU A 98 19.37 11.27 -10.55
CA GLU A 98 20.74 11.56 -10.08
C GLU A 98 20.74 12.31 -8.74
N GLY A 99 19.58 12.82 -8.31
CA GLY A 99 19.42 13.45 -7.01
C GLY A 99 17.98 13.40 -6.50
N ALA A 100 17.79 13.80 -5.25
CA ALA A 100 16.48 13.87 -4.61
C ALA A 100 16.32 15.16 -3.78
N LEU A 101 15.16 15.79 -3.88
CA LEU A 101 14.74 16.87 -2.99
C LEU A 101 14.16 16.26 -1.71
N LEU A 102 14.84 16.45 -0.59
CA LEU A 102 14.37 16.02 0.73
C LEU A 102 13.51 17.11 1.35
N VAL A 103 12.19 16.95 1.27
CA VAL A 103 11.23 17.93 1.79
C VAL A 103 10.88 17.62 3.24
N VAL A 104 11.24 18.53 4.14
CA VAL A 104 10.99 18.41 5.58
C VAL A 104 10.12 19.57 6.05
N ASP A 105 9.05 19.29 6.79
CA ASP A 105 8.18 20.31 7.36
C ASP A 105 8.91 21.07 8.48
N ALA A 106 8.98 22.40 8.36
CA ALA A 106 9.63 23.27 9.34
C ALA A 106 9.02 23.22 10.74
N ALA A 107 7.76 22.80 10.88
CA ALA A 107 7.08 22.67 12.17
C ALA A 107 7.20 21.26 12.77
N GLN A 108 7.12 20.22 11.93
CA GLN A 108 7.16 18.82 12.40
C GLN A 108 8.60 18.34 12.60
N GLY A 109 9.48 18.56 11.62
CA GLY A 109 10.86 18.06 11.60
C GLY A 109 10.99 16.70 10.91
N VAL A 110 12.03 15.94 11.23
CA VAL A 110 12.28 14.62 10.64
C VAL A 110 11.34 13.57 11.24
N GLU A 111 10.69 12.80 10.36
CA GLU A 111 9.73 11.74 10.70
C GLU A 111 10.21 10.37 10.19
N ALA A 112 9.52 9.28 10.57
CA ALA A 112 10.02 7.92 10.31
C ALA A 112 10.22 7.64 8.82
N GLN A 113 9.28 8.08 7.98
CA GLN A 113 9.36 7.93 6.53
C GLN A 113 10.41 8.85 5.90
N THR A 114 10.74 9.99 6.54
CA THR A 114 11.85 10.85 6.09
C THR A 114 13.16 10.07 6.15
N LEU A 115 13.43 9.37 7.26
CA LEU A 115 14.63 8.55 7.40
C LEU A 115 14.64 7.39 6.40
N ALA A 116 13.53 6.63 6.30
CA ALA A 116 13.43 5.50 5.38
C ALA A 116 13.72 5.92 3.93
N ASN A 117 13.11 7.02 3.47
CA ASN A 117 13.32 7.53 2.11
C ASN A 117 14.75 8.04 1.86
N VAL A 118 15.39 8.64 2.88
CA VAL A 118 16.79 9.05 2.75
C VAL A 118 17.72 7.84 2.65
N TYR A 119 17.51 6.79 3.44
CA TYR A 119 18.30 5.57 3.30
C TYR A 119 18.16 4.96 1.90
N LEU A 120 16.95 4.92 1.35
CA LEU A 120 16.73 4.49 -0.04
C LEU A 120 17.48 5.38 -1.05
N ALA A 121 17.47 6.70 -0.86
CA ALA A 121 18.21 7.60 -1.75
C ALA A 121 19.73 7.41 -1.67
N LEU A 122 20.25 7.16 -0.47
CA LEU A 122 21.68 6.87 -0.24
C LEU A 122 22.10 5.51 -0.83
N GLU A 123 21.24 4.49 -0.77
CA GLU A 123 21.49 3.18 -1.43
C GLU A 123 21.62 3.31 -2.95
N HIS A 124 21.05 4.37 -3.54
CA HIS A 124 21.13 4.69 -4.95
C HIS A 124 22.19 5.75 -5.30
N ASP A 125 23.06 6.11 -4.35
CA ASP A 125 24.13 7.11 -4.50
C ASP A 125 23.60 8.47 -5.03
N LEU A 126 22.39 8.86 -4.63
CA LEU A 126 21.77 10.11 -5.08
C LEU A 126 22.26 11.31 -4.28
N GLU A 127 22.44 12.44 -4.96
CA GLU A 127 22.69 13.72 -4.30
C GLU A 127 21.40 14.22 -3.63
N ILE A 128 21.43 14.46 -2.33
CA ILE A 128 20.24 14.85 -1.56
C ILE A 128 20.29 16.34 -1.25
N VAL A 129 19.29 17.09 -1.74
CA VAL A 129 19.17 18.53 -1.50
C VAL A 129 18.05 18.77 -0.48
N PRO A 130 18.37 19.22 0.75
CA PRO A 130 17.38 19.46 1.79
C PRO A 130 16.56 20.74 1.53
N VAL A 131 15.24 20.61 1.60
CA VAL A 131 14.27 21.70 1.47
C VAL A 131 13.38 21.74 2.70
N ILE A 132 13.47 22.82 3.46
CA ILE A 132 12.65 23.03 4.66
C ILE A 132 11.40 23.80 4.27
N ASN A 133 10.28 23.10 4.22
CA ASN A 133 9.00 23.60 3.72
C ASN A 133 8.10 24.15 4.84
N LYS A 134 7.02 24.85 4.46
CA LYS A 134 6.02 25.42 5.36
C LYS A 134 6.55 26.45 6.36
N ILE A 135 7.57 27.22 5.96
CA ILE A 135 8.11 28.33 6.76
C ILE A 135 7.08 29.46 7.04
N ASP A 136 5.92 29.43 6.37
CA ASP A 136 4.82 30.36 6.62
C ASP A 136 4.03 30.04 7.91
N LEU A 137 4.19 28.85 8.47
CA LEU A 137 3.49 28.47 9.69
C LEU A 137 4.05 29.21 10.92
N PRO A 138 3.20 29.71 11.83
CA PRO A 138 3.66 30.35 13.07
C PRO A 138 4.50 29.43 13.97
N SER A 139 4.32 28.11 13.83
CA SER A 139 5.05 27.07 14.56
C SER A 139 6.29 26.57 13.82
N ALA A 140 6.67 27.18 12.69
CA ALA A 140 7.85 26.78 11.94
C ALA A 140 9.13 27.12 12.71
N GLU A 141 10.05 26.15 12.82
CA GLU A 141 11.34 26.28 13.48
C GLU A 141 12.49 25.79 12.55
N PRO A 142 12.81 26.53 11.47
CA PRO A 142 13.74 26.03 10.45
C PRO A 142 15.14 25.68 10.98
N ASP A 143 15.70 26.49 11.90
CA ASP A 143 17.04 26.25 12.45
C ASP A 143 17.10 24.98 13.30
N ARG A 144 16.01 24.66 14.01
CA ARG A 144 15.86 23.41 14.78
C ARG A 144 15.86 22.22 13.83
N VAL A 145 15.08 22.30 12.75
CA VAL A 145 14.96 21.24 11.73
C VAL A 145 16.26 21.03 10.97
N LYS A 146 17.03 22.10 10.68
CA LYS A 146 18.38 21.99 10.12
C LYS A 146 19.30 21.15 11.00
N SER A 147 19.37 21.50 12.29
CA SER A 147 20.19 20.79 13.27
C SER A 147 19.78 19.32 13.39
N GLU A 148 18.47 19.05 13.35
CA GLU A 148 17.96 17.69 13.38
C GLU A 148 18.37 16.86 12.16
N ILE A 149 18.29 17.42 10.95
CA ILE A 149 18.75 16.74 9.72
C ILE A 149 20.25 16.43 9.82
N GLU A 150 21.06 17.36 10.32
CA GLU A 150 22.49 17.15 10.54
C GLU A 150 22.76 16.05 11.57
N ASP A 151 22.08 16.07 12.72
CA ASP A 151 22.31 15.14 13.81
C ASP A 151 21.76 13.73 13.54
N SER A 152 20.59 13.63 12.90
CA SER A 152 19.90 12.35 12.70
C SER A 152 20.23 11.67 11.37
N ILE A 153 20.43 12.45 10.31
CA ILE A 153 20.66 11.95 8.95
C ILE A 153 22.14 12.07 8.57
N GLY A 154 22.85 13.08 9.11
CA GLY A 154 24.24 13.35 8.75
C GLY A 154 24.40 14.13 7.44
N LEU A 155 23.34 14.80 6.97
CA LEU A 155 23.38 15.65 5.77
C LEU A 155 23.78 17.08 6.12
N ASP A 156 24.65 17.70 5.32
CA ASP A 156 25.00 19.11 5.48
C ASP A 156 23.80 20.01 5.12
N THR A 157 23.33 20.81 6.08
CA THR A 157 22.20 21.73 5.86
C THR A 157 22.60 23.17 5.62
N SER A 158 23.89 23.43 5.42
CA SER A 158 24.40 24.77 5.06
C SER A 158 23.75 25.31 3.79
N ALA A 159 23.49 24.43 2.81
CA ALA A 159 22.80 24.71 1.56
C ALA A 159 21.27 24.48 1.59
N ALA A 160 20.69 24.16 2.76
CA ALA A 160 19.27 23.86 2.85
C ALA A 160 18.40 25.07 2.48
N VAL A 161 17.50 24.85 1.52
CA VAL A 161 16.61 25.89 0.99
C VAL A 161 15.40 26.03 1.91
N LEU A 162 15.12 27.25 2.34
CA LEU A 162 13.91 27.57 3.11
C LEU A 162 12.80 27.95 2.14
N ALA A 163 11.72 27.18 2.14
CA ALA A 163 10.61 27.34 1.20
C ALA A 163 9.23 27.33 1.89
N SER A 164 8.26 27.96 1.23
CA SER A 164 6.84 27.79 1.52
C SER A 164 6.13 27.53 0.21
N ALA A 165 5.81 26.26 -0.04
CA ALA A 165 5.05 25.84 -1.22
C ALA A 165 3.67 26.51 -1.31
N LYS A 166 3.07 26.82 -0.15
CA LYS A 166 1.78 27.49 -0.09
C LYS A 166 1.85 28.92 -0.60
N THR A 167 2.88 29.66 -0.20
CA THR A 167 3.03 31.09 -0.53
C THR A 167 3.96 31.35 -1.73
N GLY A 168 4.62 30.33 -2.25
CA GLY A 168 5.57 30.43 -3.37
C GLY A 168 6.95 30.98 -2.99
N ILE A 169 7.26 31.08 -1.70
CA ILE A 169 8.58 31.55 -1.22
C ILE A 169 9.60 30.43 -1.38
N GLY A 170 10.81 30.73 -1.85
CA GLY A 170 11.92 29.77 -1.91
C GLY A 170 11.92 28.86 -3.14
N ILE A 171 10.91 28.94 -4.02
CA ILE A 171 10.75 28.01 -5.15
C ILE A 171 11.81 28.22 -6.23
N LYS A 172 12.19 29.47 -6.49
CA LYS A 172 13.31 29.78 -7.40
C LYS A 172 14.60 29.19 -6.84
N GLU A 173 14.84 29.39 -5.56
CA GLU A 173 16.01 28.90 -4.85
C GLU A 173 16.09 27.37 -4.84
N VAL A 174 14.94 26.67 -4.80
CA VAL A 174 14.89 25.21 -4.98
C VAL A 174 15.34 24.82 -6.40
N LEU A 175 14.86 25.50 -7.45
CA LEU A 175 15.27 25.23 -8.84
C LEU A 175 16.76 25.53 -9.06
N ASP A 176 17.25 26.64 -8.51
CA ASP A 176 18.67 27.00 -8.52
C ASP A 176 19.53 25.92 -7.84
N ALA A 177 19.08 25.43 -6.67
CA ALA A 177 19.77 24.36 -5.95
C ALA A 177 19.78 23.04 -6.74
N VAL A 178 18.69 22.68 -7.42
CA VAL A 178 18.64 21.51 -8.32
C VAL A 178 19.69 21.62 -9.41
N VAL A 179 19.83 22.77 -10.05
CA VAL A 179 20.83 22.97 -11.13
C VAL A 179 22.26 22.92 -10.58
N ALA A 180 22.48 23.52 -9.41
CA ALA A 180 23.80 23.68 -8.81
C ALA A 180 24.37 22.40 -8.20
N TYR A 181 23.54 21.61 -7.49
CA TYR A 181 24.01 20.48 -6.69
C TYR A 181 23.77 19.13 -7.36
N ILE A 182 22.62 18.93 -8.01
CA ILE A 182 22.33 17.63 -8.64
C ILE A 182 23.23 17.46 -9.86
N PRO A 183 23.93 16.32 -10.01
CA PRO A 183 24.82 16.13 -11.15
C PRO A 183 24.02 15.91 -12.44
N PRO A 184 24.60 16.26 -13.61
CA PRO A 184 24.03 15.88 -14.89
C PRO A 184 24.06 14.35 -15.07
N PRO A 185 23.12 13.78 -15.84
CA PRO A 185 23.16 12.37 -16.15
C PRO A 185 24.39 12.00 -16.96
N GLU A 186 25.01 10.88 -16.60
CA GLU A 186 26.13 10.29 -17.34
C GLU A 186 25.64 9.28 -18.39
N GLY A 187 26.36 9.17 -19.50
CA GLY A 187 26.14 8.13 -20.51
C GLY A 187 26.74 8.46 -21.87
N ASP A 188 26.94 7.44 -22.71
CA ASP A 188 27.44 7.61 -24.08
C ASP A 188 26.28 7.55 -25.11
N PRO A 189 26.04 8.62 -25.90
CA PRO A 189 25.06 8.61 -26.99
C PRO A 189 25.37 7.65 -28.14
N GLU A 190 26.62 7.25 -28.32
CA GLU A 190 27.06 6.36 -29.40
C GLU A 190 27.13 4.88 -28.97
N ALA A 191 26.97 4.61 -27.68
CA ALA A 191 26.87 3.26 -27.14
C ALA A 191 25.56 2.56 -27.57
N PRO A 192 25.51 1.23 -27.54
CA PRO A 192 24.25 0.49 -27.72
C PRO A 192 23.19 0.99 -26.75
N LEU A 193 21.95 1.14 -27.23
CA LEU A 193 20.84 1.65 -26.44
C LEU A 193 20.66 0.85 -25.15
N ARG A 194 20.66 1.53 -24.01
CA ARG A 194 20.22 1.00 -22.72
C ARG A 194 19.26 1.99 -22.09
N ALA A 195 17.99 1.64 -22.05
CA ALA A 195 16.97 2.42 -21.37
C ALA A 195 16.27 1.58 -20.29
N LEU A 196 16.17 2.12 -19.08
CA LEU A 196 15.53 1.48 -17.95
C LEU A 196 14.03 1.80 -17.97
N ILE A 197 13.19 0.78 -17.90
CA ILE A 197 11.75 0.96 -17.67
C ILE A 197 11.55 1.14 -16.17
N PHE A 198 11.10 2.31 -15.73
CA PHE A 198 10.86 2.59 -14.31
C PHE A 198 9.38 2.67 -13.95
N ASP A 199 8.50 2.87 -14.93
CA ASP A 199 7.06 2.75 -14.76
C ASP A 199 6.38 2.36 -16.08
N SER A 200 5.12 1.92 -16.00
CA SER A 200 4.29 1.64 -17.17
C SER A 200 2.81 1.80 -16.85
N TYR A 201 2.02 2.11 -17.87
CA TYR A 201 0.56 2.11 -17.76
C TYR A 201 -0.09 1.70 -19.09
N PHE A 202 -1.33 1.26 -19.00
CA PHE A 202 -2.11 0.85 -20.17
C PHE A 202 -2.97 1.99 -20.70
N ASP A 203 -2.79 2.32 -21.97
CA ASP A 203 -3.66 3.24 -22.73
C ASP A 203 -4.56 2.44 -23.67
N PRO A 204 -5.90 2.65 -23.68
CA PRO A 204 -6.82 1.91 -24.53
C PRO A 204 -6.55 2.02 -26.04
N TYR A 205 -5.89 3.08 -26.50
CA TYR A 205 -5.64 3.36 -27.90
C TYR A 205 -4.19 3.07 -28.29
N LYS A 206 -3.23 3.43 -27.44
CA LYS A 206 -1.79 3.28 -27.69
C LYS A 206 -1.22 1.94 -27.18
N GLY A 207 -1.97 1.20 -26.38
CA GLY A 207 -1.51 0.00 -25.69
C GLY A 207 -0.64 0.36 -24.49
N VAL A 208 0.33 -0.50 -24.19
CA VAL A 208 1.25 -0.24 -23.07
C VAL A 208 2.17 0.94 -23.39
N ILE A 209 2.14 1.95 -22.53
CA ILE A 209 3.08 3.07 -22.52
C ILE A 209 4.09 2.80 -21.41
N ALA A 210 5.37 2.71 -21.78
CA ALA A 210 6.46 2.48 -20.85
C ALA A 210 7.22 3.79 -20.59
N ASN A 211 7.33 4.16 -19.33
CA ASN A 211 8.14 5.29 -18.89
C ASN A 211 9.58 4.82 -18.76
N VAL A 212 10.46 5.48 -19.51
CA VAL A 212 11.84 5.06 -19.67
C VAL A 212 12.82 6.17 -19.36
N ARG A 213 13.95 5.76 -18.79
CA ARG A 213 15.13 6.57 -18.65
C ARG A 213 16.23 6.04 -19.53
N VAL A 214 16.72 6.85 -20.47
CA VAL A 214 17.80 6.46 -21.37
C VAL A 214 19.15 6.67 -20.67
N LYS A 215 19.83 5.59 -20.28
CA LYS A 215 21.19 5.68 -19.71
C LYS A 215 22.26 5.70 -20.80
N GLU A 216 22.04 5.03 -21.93
CA GLU A 216 22.97 5.04 -23.08
C GLU A 216 22.22 4.99 -24.40
N GLY A 217 22.85 5.53 -25.45
CA GLY A 217 22.30 5.53 -26.80
C GLY A 217 21.12 6.49 -26.97
N THR A 218 20.32 6.26 -28.01
CA THR A 218 19.16 7.09 -28.35
C THR A 218 17.97 6.24 -28.80
N ILE A 219 16.76 6.73 -28.55
CA ILE A 219 15.50 6.14 -29.02
C ILE A 219 14.86 7.09 -30.02
N LYS A 220 14.38 6.57 -31.16
CA LYS A 220 13.68 7.35 -32.18
C LYS A 220 12.41 6.63 -32.60
N LYS A 221 11.42 7.41 -33.04
CA LYS A 221 10.19 6.90 -33.63
C LYS A 221 10.51 5.98 -34.82
N GLY A 222 9.88 4.81 -34.88
CA GLY A 222 10.10 3.79 -35.89
C GLY A 222 11.31 2.87 -35.65
N MET A 223 12.07 3.05 -34.56
CA MET A 223 13.12 2.09 -34.20
C MET A 223 12.52 0.77 -33.74
N LYS A 224 13.22 -0.33 -34.04
CA LYS A 224 12.90 -1.65 -33.52
C LYS A 224 13.65 -1.91 -32.23
N LEU A 225 12.91 -2.01 -31.13
CA LEU A 225 13.45 -2.23 -29.80
C LEU A 225 13.28 -3.68 -29.36
N LYS A 226 14.08 -4.08 -28.38
CA LYS A 226 14.08 -5.39 -27.75
C LYS A 226 14.08 -5.23 -26.23
N LEU A 227 13.16 -5.93 -25.57
CA LEU A 227 13.12 -6.10 -24.12
C LEU A 227 14.12 -7.20 -23.73
N MET A 228 15.04 -6.91 -22.81
CA MET A 228 16.12 -7.84 -22.48
C MET A 228 15.64 -9.01 -21.61
N ALA A 229 14.69 -8.79 -20.68
CA ALA A 229 14.18 -9.85 -19.81
C ALA A 229 13.31 -10.86 -20.55
N THR A 230 12.42 -10.39 -21.43
CA THR A 230 11.49 -11.28 -22.19
C THR A 230 12.02 -11.67 -23.57
N GLY A 231 12.99 -10.94 -24.10
CA GLY A 231 13.52 -11.11 -25.45
C GLY A 231 12.59 -10.62 -26.56
N LYS A 232 11.42 -10.07 -26.21
CA LYS A 232 10.39 -9.62 -27.16
C LYS A 232 10.85 -8.36 -27.90
N THR A 233 10.56 -8.30 -29.19
CA THR A 233 10.86 -7.12 -30.02
C THR A 233 9.59 -6.40 -30.44
N PHE A 234 9.64 -5.07 -30.52
CA PHE A 234 8.52 -4.23 -30.95
C PHE A 234 9.02 -2.99 -31.69
N ASP A 235 8.14 -2.37 -32.47
CA ASP A 235 8.43 -1.13 -33.20
C ASP A 235 7.89 0.07 -32.42
N VAL A 236 8.70 1.12 -32.27
CA VAL A 236 8.32 2.33 -31.54
C VAL A 236 7.33 3.14 -32.39
N THR A 237 6.09 3.24 -31.93
CA THR A 237 5.04 4.04 -32.59
C THR A 237 5.12 5.50 -32.19
N ASP A 238 5.32 5.76 -30.89
CA ASP A 238 5.45 7.11 -30.34
C ASP A 238 6.56 7.13 -29.29
N VAL A 239 7.26 8.26 -29.21
CA VAL A 239 8.31 8.52 -28.22
C VAL A 239 8.21 9.98 -27.82
N GLY A 240 8.25 10.26 -26.53
CA GLY A 240 7.96 11.59 -26.05
C GLY A 240 8.38 11.85 -24.62
N CYS A 241 8.00 13.01 -24.11
CA CYS A 241 8.15 13.39 -22.72
C CYS A 241 6.80 13.84 -22.14
N PHE A 242 6.72 13.99 -20.83
CA PHE A 242 5.53 14.48 -20.16
C PHE A 242 5.69 15.97 -19.85
N ARG A 243 4.77 16.80 -20.33
CA ARG A 243 4.63 18.21 -20.00
C ARG A 243 3.22 18.46 -19.46
N PRO A 244 3.02 18.19 -18.17
CA PRO A 244 2.32 17.02 -17.60
C PRO A 244 1.50 16.11 -18.53
N GLN A 245 0.95 16.60 -19.65
CA GLN A 245 0.39 15.76 -20.70
C GLN A 245 1.48 15.16 -21.59
N PRO A 246 1.26 13.98 -22.21
CA PRO A 246 2.24 13.36 -23.10
C PRO A 246 2.43 14.17 -24.39
N VAL A 247 3.67 14.58 -24.66
CA VAL A 247 4.08 15.32 -25.86
C VAL A 247 5.09 14.49 -26.67
N ASP A 248 4.80 14.26 -27.95
CA ASP A 248 5.71 13.58 -28.89
C ASP A 248 6.94 14.47 -29.15
N THR A 249 8.14 13.99 -28.84
CA THR A 249 9.42 14.68 -29.10
C THR A 249 10.15 14.09 -30.30
N GLY A 250 9.66 12.98 -30.87
CA GLY A 250 10.25 12.27 -31.99
C GLY A 250 11.51 11.44 -31.65
N ALA A 251 12.23 11.80 -30.59
CA ALA A 251 13.38 11.08 -30.07
C ALA A 251 13.58 11.32 -28.57
N LEU A 252 14.28 10.38 -27.92
CA LEU A 252 14.86 10.54 -26.58
C LEU A 252 16.38 10.32 -26.66
N GLY A 253 17.11 11.30 -26.16
CA GLY A 253 18.56 11.27 -26.04
C GLY A 253 19.05 10.60 -24.76
N THR A 254 20.36 10.39 -24.66
CA THR A 254 20.99 9.90 -23.44
C THR A 254 20.79 10.87 -22.28
N GLY A 255 20.42 10.35 -21.12
CA GLY A 255 20.11 11.12 -19.92
C GLY A 255 18.67 11.65 -19.86
N GLU A 256 17.92 11.58 -20.95
CA GLU A 256 16.54 12.06 -21.00
C GLU A 256 15.56 11.02 -20.42
N VAL A 257 14.52 11.54 -19.75
CA VAL A 257 13.39 10.77 -19.23
C VAL A 257 12.16 11.03 -20.09
N GLY A 258 11.40 9.98 -20.39
CA GLY A 258 10.22 10.10 -21.23
C GLY A 258 9.40 8.82 -21.32
N PHE A 259 8.59 8.70 -22.36
CA PHE A 259 7.79 7.51 -22.61
C PHE A 259 8.05 6.94 -24.00
N ILE A 260 7.81 5.64 -24.13
CA ILE A 260 7.76 4.92 -25.40
C ILE A 260 6.44 4.15 -25.50
N ALA A 261 5.85 4.16 -26.69
CA ALA A 261 4.69 3.34 -27.04
C ALA A 261 5.04 2.43 -28.21
N GLY A 262 4.54 1.19 -28.19
CA GLY A 262 4.99 0.14 -29.12
C GLY A 262 3.92 -0.85 -29.58
N ALA A 263 2.63 -0.48 -29.51
CA ALA A 263 1.49 -1.39 -29.78
C ALA A 263 1.56 -2.72 -29.00
N LEU A 264 2.25 -2.72 -27.86
CA LEU A 264 2.27 -3.84 -26.93
C LEU A 264 0.87 -3.93 -26.29
N LYS A 265 0.30 -5.13 -26.28
CA LYS A 265 -1.07 -5.36 -25.82
C LYS A 265 -1.14 -5.78 -24.35
N ASP A 266 -0.08 -6.39 -23.84
CA ASP A 266 -0.04 -6.95 -22.49
C ASP A 266 1.08 -6.27 -21.70
N VAL A 267 0.74 -5.65 -20.56
CA VAL A 267 1.72 -5.01 -19.67
C VAL A 267 2.66 -6.05 -19.06
N ARG A 268 2.25 -7.33 -18.98
CA ARG A 268 3.10 -8.42 -18.48
C ARG A 268 4.34 -8.65 -19.35
N ASP A 269 4.30 -8.24 -20.62
CA ASP A 269 5.49 -8.25 -21.48
C ASP A 269 6.50 -7.17 -21.11
N VAL A 270 6.01 -6.04 -20.57
CA VAL A 270 6.77 -4.84 -20.22
C VAL A 270 6.97 -4.80 -18.71
N ARG A 271 7.97 -5.53 -18.24
CA ARG A 271 8.26 -5.56 -16.80
C ARG A 271 8.97 -4.28 -16.40
N VAL A 272 8.46 -3.65 -15.34
CA VAL A 272 9.18 -2.56 -14.71
C VAL A 272 10.50 -3.09 -14.14
N GLY A 273 11.60 -2.39 -14.42
CA GLY A 273 12.98 -2.83 -14.14
C GLY A 273 13.65 -3.56 -15.28
N ASP A 274 12.94 -3.83 -16.38
CA ASP A 274 13.57 -4.35 -17.60
C ASP A 274 14.39 -3.26 -18.31
N THR A 275 15.37 -3.72 -19.10
CA THR A 275 16.17 -2.88 -19.98
C THR A 275 15.65 -3.00 -21.41
N VAL A 276 15.38 -1.86 -22.02
CA VAL A 276 15.07 -1.74 -23.45
C VAL A 276 16.37 -1.45 -24.20
N THR A 277 16.63 -2.23 -25.25
CA THR A 277 17.77 -2.05 -26.15
C THR A 277 17.35 -2.07 -27.62
N SER A 278 18.27 -1.72 -28.53
CA SER A 278 18.01 -1.80 -29.97
C SER A 278 18.05 -3.26 -30.43
N ALA A 279 17.10 -3.67 -31.28
CA ALA A 279 17.12 -5.01 -31.86
C ALA A 279 18.26 -5.21 -32.88
N GLU A 280 18.69 -4.13 -33.53
CA GLU A 280 19.77 -4.17 -34.55
C GLU A 280 21.15 -4.16 -33.91
N ARG A 281 21.32 -3.40 -32.82
CA ARG A 281 22.56 -3.29 -32.04
C ARG A 281 22.24 -3.46 -30.55
N PRO A 282 22.00 -4.69 -30.09
CA PRO A 282 21.65 -4.95 -28.70
C PRO A 282 22.83 -4.68 -27.77
N ALA A 283 22.53 -4.15 -26.58
CA ALA A 283 23.48 -4.04 -25.50
C ALA A 283 23.91 -5.43 -25.01
N ALA A 284 25.16 -5.54 -24.54
CA ALA A 284 25.72 -6.80 -24.03
C ALA A 284 25.13 -7.20 -22.67
N GLU A 285 24.91 -6.21 -21.81
CA GLU A 285 24.43 -6.38 -20.44
C GLU A 285 23.22 -5.48 -20.18
N ALA A 286 22.24 -6.04 -19.46
CA ALA A 286 21.09 -5.28 -18.98
C ALA A 286 21.53 -4.36 -17.83
N LEU A 287 20.76 -3.29 -17.61
CA LEU A 287 20.89 -2.49 -16.40
C LEU A 287 20.48 -3.31 -15.18
N PRO A 288 20.98 -2.98 -13.97
CA PRO A 288 20.50 -3.58 -12.74
C PRO A 288 18.98 -3.37 -12.64
N GLY A 289 18.22 -4.45 -12.73
CA GLY A 289 16.77 -4.41 -12.67
C GLY A 289 16.25 -4.31 -11.24
N TYR A 290 14.95 -4.10 -11.09
CA TYR A 290 14.31 -4.12 -9.78
C TYR A 290 14.08 -5.54 -9.28
N ARG A 291 14.10 -5.72 -7.96
CA ARG A 291 13.56 -6.93 -7.34
C ARG A 291 12.05 -6.96 -7.56
N GLY A 292 11.50 -8.14 -7.85
CA GLY A 292 10.06 -8.32 -7.97
C GLY A 292 9.35 -7.94 -6.68
N VAL A 293 8.17 -7.33 -6.81
CA VAL A 293 7.33 -6.99 -5.67
C VAL A 293 6.73 -8.26 -5.07
N THR A 294 6.95 -8.49 -3.79
CA THR A 294 6.28 -9.56 -3.04
C THR A 294 5.14 -8.97 -2.23
N PRO A 295 3.88 -9.35 -2.51
CA PRO A 295 2.76 -8.94 -1.68
C PRO A 295 2.92 -9.45 -0.25
N MET A 296 2.64 -8.59 0.73
CA MET A 296 2.80 -8.90 2.15
C MET A 296 1.46 -9.15 2.84
N VAL A 297 0.39 -8.59 2.28
CA VAL A 297 -0.98 -8.65 2.84
C VAL A 297 -1.89 -9.32 1.85
N PHE A 298 -2.73 -10.23 2.31
CA PHE A 298 -3.69 -10.95 1.49
C PHE A 298 -5.09 -10.89 2.07
N CYS A 299 -6.09 -10.69 1.23
CA CYS A 299 -7.50 -10.82 1.59
C CYS A 299 -8.28 -11.50 0.47
N GLY A 300 -9.43 -12.08 0.79
CA GLY A 300 -10.40 -12.52 -0.20
C GLY A 300 -11.30 -11.35 -0.61
N LEU A 301 -11.45 -11.13 -1.90
CA LEU A 301 -12.38 -10.19 -2.53
C LEU A 301 -13.51 -10.98 -3.20
N TYR A 302 -14.74 -10.73 -2.77
CA TYR A 302 -15.94 -11.39 -3.28
C TYR A 302 -16.92 -10.36 -3.80
N PRO A 303 -17.57 -10.57 -4.96
CA PRO A 303 -18.62 -9.69 -5.42
C PRO A 303 -19.87 -9.87 -4.54
N GLU A 304 -20.62 -8.79 -4.30
CA GLU A 304 -21.89 -8.86 -3.59
C GLU A 304 -22.95 -9.67 -4.34
N ASP A 305 -23.02 -9.52 -5.67
CA ASP A 305 -23.78 -10.41 -6.56
C ASP A 305 -22.83 -11.37 -7.27
N SER A 306 -23.07 -12.67 -7.12
CA SER A 306 -22.38 -13.75 -7.84
C SER A 306 -22.27 -13.54 -9.36
N LYS A 307 -23.19 -12.78 -9.98
CA LYS A 307 -23.14 -12.46 -11.42
C LYS A 307 -21.98 -11.55 -11.80
N ASP A 308 -21.50 -10.74 -10.86
CA ASP A 308 -20.41 -9.81 -11.08
C ASP A 308 -19.02 -10.45 -10.95
N TYR A 309 -18.95 -11.78 -10.76
CA TYR A 309 -17.68 -12.50 -10.70
C TYR A 309 -16.80 -12.27 -11.94
N ASP A 310 -17.38 -12.35 -13.14
CA ASP A 310 -16.64 -12.10 -14.38
C ASP A 310 -16.24 -10.62 -14.50
N ASN A 311 -17.11 -9.69 -14.08
CA ASN A 311 -16.82 -8.25 -14.07
C ASN A 311 -15.67 -7.93 -13.10
N LEU A 312 -15.66 -8.56 -11.92
CA LEU A 312 -14.59 -8.44 -10.94
C LEU A 312 -13.27 -8.98 -11.49
N ARG A 313 -13.30 -10.14 -12.16
CA ARG A 313 -12.12 -10.68 -12.82
C ARG A 313 -11.55 -9.71 -13.85
N GLU A 314 -12.39 -9.20 -14.75
CA GLU A 314 -11.96 -8.24 -15.78
C GLU A 314 -11.42 -6.94 -15.17
N ALA A 315 -12.03 -6.47 -14.08
CA ALA A 315 -11.56 -5.28 -13.36
C ALA A 315 -10.20 -5.51 -12.70
N LEU A 316 -10.00 -6.65 -12.03
CA LEU A 316 -8.71 -7.04 -11.44
C LEU A 316 -7.63 -7.22 -12.51
N GLU A 317 -7.95 -7.85 -13.64
CA GLU A 317 -7.03 -7.97 -14.79
C GLU A 317 -6.61 -6.59 -15.30
N LYS A 318 -7.55 -5.66 -15.48
CA LYS A 318 -7.26 -4.28 -15.91
C LYS A 318 -6.47 -3.48 -14.87
N LEU A 319 -6.75 -3.65 -13.58
CA LEU A 319 -5.99 -2.99 -12.51
C LEU A 319 -4.56 -3.52 -12.43
N GLN A 320 -4.38 -4.83 -12.54
CA GLN A 320 -3.05 -5.47 -12.55
C GLN A 320 -2.19 -5.00 -13.74
N LEU A 321 -2.79 -4.55 -14.85
CA LEU A 321 -2.03 -3.92 -15.93
C LEU A 321 -1.36 -2.60 -15.50
N ASN A 322 -1.94 -1.88 -14.56
CA ASN A 322 -1.39 -0.60 -14.08
C ASN A 322 -0.65 -0.74 -12.75
N ASP A 323 -0.90 -1.81 -12.02
CA ASP A 323 -0.33 -2.08 -10.70
C ASP A 323 0.36 -3.45 -10.68
N ALA A 324 1.69 -3.42 -10.78
CA ALA A 324 2.52 -4.63 -10.79
C ALA A 324 2.58 -5.34 -9.43
N ALA A 325 2.13 -4.69 -8.35
CA ALA A 325 2.14 -5.25 -7.01
C ALA A 325 0.87 -6.05 -6.69
N LEU A 326 -0.24 -5.76 -7.38
CA LEU A 326 -1.49 -6.50 -7.23
C LEU A 326 -1.36 -7.92 -7.83
N VAL A 327 -1.42 -8.92 -6.97
CA VAL A 327 -1.50 -10.33 -7.37
C VAL A 327 -2.87 -10.86 -7.01
N PHE A 328 -3.48 -11.70 -7.84
CA PHE A 328 -4.73 -12.34 -7.50
C PHE A 328 -4.85 -13.74 -8.09
N GLU A 329 -5.56 -14.61 -7.38
CA GLU A 329 -5.90 -15.97 -7.82
C GLU A 329 -7.36 -16.29 -7.51
N PRO A 330 -8.06 -17.09 -8.35
CA PRO A 330 -9.44 -17.49 -8.07
C PRO A 330 -9.56 -18.24 -6.75
N GLU A 331 -10.52 -17.85 -5.92
CA GLU A 331 -10.82 -18.47 -4.63
C GLU A 331 -12.32 -18.82 -4.57
N THR A 332 -12.65 -19.89 -3.85
CA THR A 332 -14.03 -20.26 -3.57
C THR A 332 -14.27 -20.35 -2.07
N SER A 333 -15.23 -19.57 -1.58
CA SER A 333 -15.74 -19.65 -0.22
C SER A 333 -17.08 -20.39 -0.18
N ILE A 334 -17.29 -21.18 0.87
CA ILE A 334 -18.58 -21.83 1.15
C ILE A 334 -19.66 -20.77 1.45
N ALA A 335 -19.28 -19.71 2.17
CA ALA A 335 -20.20 -18.66 2.58
C ALA A 335 -20.43 -17.58 1.52
N LEU A 336 -19.38 -17.19 0.79
CA LEU A 336 -19.40 -16.06 -0.14
C LEU A 336 -19.42 -16.47 -1.62
N GLY A 337 -19.22 -17.75 -1.93
CA GLY A 337 -19.20 -18.25 -3.31
C GLY A 337 -17.87 -17.97 -4.01
N PHE A 338 -17.93 -17.62 -5.29
CA PHE A 338 -16.74 -17.39 -6.11
C PHE A 338 -16.17 -15.99 -5.89
N GLY A 339 -14.87 -15.90 -5.65
CA GLY A 339 -14.15 -14.64 -5.49
C GLY A 339 -12.68 -14.79 -5.91
N PHE A 340 -11.86 -13.88 -5.41
CA PHE A 340 -10.43 -13.85 -5.67
C PHE A 340 -9.66 -13.64 -4.39
N ARG A 341 -8.59 -14.41 -4.22
CA ARG A 341 -7.58 -14.16 -3.20
C ARG A 341 -6.62 -13.12 -3.76
N CYS A 342 -6.58 -11.93 -3.18
CA CYS A 342 -5.76 -10.82 -3.65
C CYS A 342 -4.62 -10.54 -2.68
N GLY A 343 -3.44 -10.25 -3.22
CA GLY A 343 -2.24 -9.84 -2.51
C GLY A 343 -1.92 -8.37 -2.75
N PHE A 344 -1.51 -7.67 -1.69
CA PHE A 344 -1.25 -6.25 -1.62
C PHE A 344 0.08 -5.97 -0.90
N LEU A 345 0.67 -4.80 -1.15
CA LEU A 345 1.85 -4.30 -0.42
C LEU A 345 1.58 -4.03 1.07
N GLY A 346 0.39 -3.55 1.38
CA GLY A 346 -0.04 -3.20 2.73
C GLY A 346 -1.52 -2.84 2.79
N LEU A 347 -1.97 -2.32 3.94
CA LEU A 347 -3.38 -1.98 4.17
C LEU A 347 -3.85 -0.79 3.34
N LEU A 348 -3.02 0.26 3.17
CA LEU A 348 -3.41 1.41 2.37
C LEU A 348 -3.54 1.00 0.90
N HIS A 349 -2.60 0.19 0.40
CA HIS A 349 -2.68 -0.33 -0.97
C HIS A 349 -3.96 -1.16 -1.17
N MET A 350 -4.32 -2.00 -0.19
CA MET A 350 -5.57 -2.76 -0.21
C MET A 350 -6.81 -1.84 -0.27
N ASP A 351 -6.88 -0.81 0.58
CA ASP A 351 -7.99 0.14 0.61
C ASP A 351 -8.11 0.93 -0.71
N VAL A 352 -6.97 1.32 -1.29
CA VAL A 352 -6.92 2.01 -2.59
C VAL A 352 -7.49 1.12 -3.68
N ILE A 353 -7.06 -0.14 -3.78
CA ILE A 353 -7.56 -1.07 -4.79
C ILE A 353 -9.06 -1.34 -4.59
N GLN A 354 -9.52 -1.49 -3.35
CA GLN A 354 -10.94 -1.64 -3.04
C GLN A 354 -11.75 -0.45 -3.57
N GLU A 355 -11.38 0.78 -3.18
CA GLU A 355 -12.13 1.97 -3.58
C GLU A 355 -12.12 2.16 -5.10
N ARG A 356 -11.03 1.81 -5.78
CA ARG A 356 -10.99 1.84 -7.25
C ARG A 356 -11.96 0.84 -7.88
N LEU A 357 -12.03 -0.39 -7.36
CA LEU A 357 -13.00 -1.38 -7.86
C LEU A 357 -14.45 -0.91 -7.64
N GLU A 358 -14.74 -0.32 -6.48
CA GLU A 358 -16.08 0.19 -6.15
C GLU A 358 -16.45 1.40 -7.00
N ARG A 359 -15.54 2.36 -7.21
CA ARG A 359 -15.82 3.62 -7.90
C ARG A 359 -15.65 3.55 -9.42
N GLU A 360 -14.52 3.02 -9.89
CA GLU A 360 -14.19 3.00 -11.34
C GLU A 360 -14.99 1.90 -12.08
N TYR A 361 -15.24 0.77 -11.42
CA TYR A 361 -15.91 -0.38 -12.02
C TYR A 361 -17.33 -0.62 -11.50
N ASN A 362 -17.78 0.18 -10.52
CA ASN A 362 -19.13 0.11 -9.93
C ASN A 362 -19.48 -1.31 -9.41
N LEU A 363 -18.53 -1.93 -8.71
CA LEU A 363 -18.66 -3.26 -8.12
C LEU A 363 -18.92 -3.15 -6.61
N GLY A 364 -20.02 -3.73 -6.13
CA GLY A 364 -20.20 -3.96 -4.69
C GLY A 364 -19.33 -5.15 -4.25
N LEU A 365 -18.48 -4.95 -3.25
CA LEU A 365 -17.49 -5.94 -2.82
C LEU A 365 -17.62 -6.28 -1.34
N ILE A 366 -17.35 -7.54 -1.03
CA ILE A 366 -17.21 -8.08 0.32
C ILE A 366 -15.76 -8.52 0.50
N MET A 367 -15.10 -7.98 1.53
CA MET A 367 -13.73 -8.32 1.86
C MET A 367 -13.66 -9.21 3.10
N THR A 368 -12.80 -10.22 3.07
CA THR A 368 -12.46 -10.99 4.26
C THR A 368 -11.42 -10.27 5.11
N ALA A 369 -11.17 -10.78 6.32
CA ALA A 369 -10.08 -10.31 7.15
C ALA A 369 -8.72 -10.39 6.41
N PRO A 370 -7.86 -9.36 6.49
CA PRO A 370 -6.53 -9.42 5.93
C PRO A 370 -5.69 -10.44 6.70
N SER A 371 -4.72 -11.00 6.01
CA SER A 371 -3.85 -12.06 6.52
C SER A 371 -2.50 -12.00 5.85
N VAL A 372 -1.53 -12.68 6.44
CA VAL A 372 -0.16 -12.77 5.93
C VAL A 372 0.10 -14.17 5.37
N VAL A 373 1.22 -14.33 4.66
CA VAL A 373 1.71 -15.65 4.27
C VAL A 373 2.40 -16.29 5.47
N TYR A 374 1.99 -17.51 5.83
CA TYR A 374 2.62 -18.32 6.85
C TYR A 374 3.45 -19.42 6.20
N HIS A 375 4.65 -19.71 6.73
CA HIS A 375 5.39 -20.90 6.34
C HIS A 375 5.02 -22.05 7.26
N VAL A 376 4.34 -23.06 6.73
CA VAL A 376 3.89 -24.22 7.50
C VAL A 376 4.79 -25.40 7.19
N TYR A 377 5.57 -25.82 8.17
CA TYR A 377 6.42 -27.00 8.07
C TYR A 377 5.63 -28.22 8.51
N ARG A 378 5.51 -29.17 7.60
CA ARG A 378 4.82 -30.43 7.84
C ARG A 378 5.76 -31.44 8.49
N THR A 379 5.18 -32.40 9.18
CA THR A 379 5.89 -33.53 9.80
C THR A 379 6.63 -34.43 8.79
N ASP A 380 6.30 -34.34 7.50
CA ASP A 380 7.00 -35.02 6.40
C ASP A 380 8.25 -34.25 5.91
N GLY A 381 8.52 -33.07 6.47
CA GLY A 381 9.65 -32.20 6.12
C GLY A 381 9.37 -31.20 4.99
N ASN A 382 8.18 -31.22 4.38
CA ASN A 382 7.81 -30.25 3.34
C ASN A 382 7.31 -28.93 3.95
N MET A 383 7.73 -27.81 3.37
CA MET A 383 7.21 -26.48 3.69
C MET A 383 6.11 -26.10 2.70
N VAL A 384 4.99 -25.59 3.21
CA VAL A 384 3.88 -25.06 2.40
C VAL A 384 3.59 -23.63 2.83
N GLU A 385 3.53 -22.73 1.87
CA GLU A 385 3.06 -21.36 2.07
C GLU A 385 1.53 -21.35 2.19
N VAL A 386 1.03 -20.79 3.28
CA VAL A 386 -0.41 -20.71 3.56
C VAL A 386 -0.77 -19.24 3.75
N SER A 387 -1.48 -18.67 2.79
CA SER A 387 -2.07 -17.34 2.93
C SER A 387 -3.51 -17.46 3.47
N ASN A 388 -4.28 -18.43 2.98
CA ASN A 388 -5.67 -18.64 3.38
C ASN A 388 -5.75 -19.53 4.64
N PRO A 389 -6.43 -19.09 5.71
CA PRO A 389 -6.71 -19.93 6.88
C PRO A 389 -7.42 -21.25 6.54
N ALA A 390 -8.21 -21.30 5.45
CA ALA A 390 -8.89 -22.51 5.01
C ALA A 390 -7.89 -23.63 4.61
N ASP A 391 -6.78 -23.26 3.99
CA ASP A 391 -5.76 -24.18 3.45
C ASP A 391 -4.76 -24.68 4.49
N LEU A 392 -4.87 -24.22 5.74
CA LEU A 392 -4.02 -24.67 6.82
C LEU A 392 -4.18 -26.20 7.02
N PRO A 393 -3.09 -26.98 6.94
CA PRO A 393 -3.14 -28.43 7.14
C PRO A 393 -3.72 -28.83 8.50
N PRO A 394 -4.22 -30.07 8.65
CA PRO A 394 -4.64 -30.58 9.93
C PRO A 394 -3.50 -30.49 10.96
N THR A 395 -3.82 -30.10 12.20
CA THR A 395 -2.82 -29.94 13.28
C THR A 395 -1.95 -31.17 13.56
N THR A 396 -2.38 -32.36 13.13
CA THR A 396 -1.62 -33.62 13.25
C THR A 396 -0.46 -33.73 12.26
N GLU A 397 -0.52 -32.98 11.16
CA GLU A 397 0.48 -32.99 10.10
C GLU A 397 1.47 -31.82 10.22
N ILE A 398 1.22 -30.88 11.13
CA ILE A 398 2.04 -29.68 11.34
C ILE A 398 3.10 -29.95 12.40
N ASP A 399 4.36 -29.67 12.07
CA ASP A 399 5.46 -29.64 13.03
C ASP A 399 5.54 -28.27 13.70
N HIS A 400 5.75 -27.21 12.90
CA HIS A 400 5.73 -25.83 13.36
C HIS A 400 5.25 -24.87 12.27
N ILE A 401 4.86 -23.67 12.68
CA ILE A 401 4.41 -22.59 11.80
C ILE A 401 5.30 -21.38 12.05
N GLU A 402 5.78 -20.77 10.97
CA GLU A 402 6.46 -19.49 11.02
C GLU A 402 5.55 -18.38 10.49
N GLU A 403 5.62 -17.21 11.13
CA GLU A 403 4.97 -15.98 10.67
C GLU A 403 6.00 -14.91 10.32
N PRO A 404 5.68 -14.02 9.36
CA PRO A 404 6.57 -12.94 8.99
C PRO A 404 6.69 -11.93 10.14
N CYS A 405 7.92 -11.55 10.44
CA CYS A 405 8.24 -10.51 11.40
C CYS A 405 8.79 -9.29 10.67
N VAL A 406 8.44 -8.10 11.18
CA VAL A 406 8.94 -6.84 10.65
C VAL A 406 9.69 -6.08 11.74
N LYS A 407 10.71 -5.33 11.33
CA LYS A 407 11.31 -4.30 12.15
C LYS A 407 10.48 -3.03 12.01
N ALA A 408 9.70 -2.73 13.04
CA ALA A 408 8.87 -1.54 13.16
C ALA A 408 9.69 -0.41 13.81
N THR A 409 9.84 0.69 13.09
CA THR A 409 10.49 1.92 13.55
C THR A 409 9.42 2.96 13.84
N VAL A 410 9.25 3.32 15.11
CA VAL A 410 8.28 4.33 15.55
C VAL A 410 9.03 5.57 16.02
N ILE A 411 8.74 6.73 15.42
CA ILE A 411 9.21 8.03 15.94
C ILE A 411 8.06 8.70 16.66
N VAL A 412 8.31 9.15 17.89
CA VAL A 412 7.28 9.72 18.75
C VAL A 412 7.88 10.74 19.72
N PRO A 413 7.13 11.76 20.17
CA PRO A 413 7.57 12.58 21.30
C PRO A 413 7.79 11.74 22.57
N LYS A 414 8.82 12.10 23.34
CA LYS A 414 9.26 11.40 24.56
C LYS A 414 8.14 11.12 25.56
N ASP A 415 7.15 12.01 25.62
CA ASP A 415 6.02 11.93 26.56
C ASP A 415 5.08 10.76 26.24
N TYR A 416 5.07 10.25 25.01
CA TYR A 416 4.20 9.16 24.56
C TYR A 416 4.93 7.82 24.39
N VAL A 417 6.24 7.75 24.65
CA VAL A 417 7.02 6.50 24.53
C VAL A 417 6.40 5.36 25.33
N GLY A 418 5.90 5.64 26.54
CA GLY A 418 5.24 4.64 27.38
C GLY A 418 4.02 4.00 26.70
N ALA A 419 3.20 4.80 26.00
CA ALA A 419 2.03 4.32 25.28
C ALA A 419 2.44 3.46 24.06
N VAL A 420 3.48 3.88 23.33
CA VAL A 420 4.01 3.08 22.21
C VAL A 420 4.51 1.72 22.71
N MET A 421 5.31 1.70 23.78
CA MET A 421 5.84 0.46 24.35
C MET A 421 4.72 -0.48 24.81
N GLU A 422 3.68 0.04 25.47
CA GLU A 422 2.53 -0.76 25.91
C GLU A 422 1.81 -1.42 24.72
N ILE A 423 1.52 -0.65 23.67
CA ILE A 423 0.83 -1.15 22.47
C ILE A 423 1.71 -2.17 21.74
N SER A 424 2.99 -1.88 21.51
CA SER A 424 3.91 -2.78 20.82
C SER A 424 4.09 -4.10 21.59
N GLN A 425 4.25 -4.05 22.92
CA GLN A 425 4.37 -5.26 23.74
C GLN A 425 3.08 -6.06 23.80
N GLU A 426 1.93 -5.38 23.89
CA GLU A 426 0.64 -6.04 23.79
C GLU A 426 0.58 -6.83 22.48
N LYS A 427 0.95 -6.22 21.34
CA LYS A 427 1.02 -6.84 20.01
C LYS A 427 2.20 -7.80 19.80
N ARG A 428 2.76 -8.37 20.88
CA ARG A 428 3.87 -9.35 20.86
C ARG A 428 5.18 -8.81 20.27
N GLY A 429 5.35 -7.50 20.29
CA GLY A 429 6.57 -6.85 19.86
C GLY A 429 7.72 -7.12 20.82
N VAL A 430 8.88 -7.47 20.27
CA VAL A 430 10.15 -7.60 20.99
C VAL A 430 10.94 -6.31 20.84
N PHE A 431 11.13 -5.60 21.95
CA PHE A 431 11.91 -4.37 21.99
C PHE A 431 13.36 -4.64 21.54
N GLN A 432 13.88 -3.81 20.63
CA GLN A 432 15.27 -3.90 20.18
C GLN A 432 16.10 -2.78 20.78
N THR A 433 15.77 -1.53 20.43
CA THR A 433 16.51 -0.35 20.88
C THR A 433 15.61 0.88 20.91
N MET A 434 16.10 1.91 21.59
CA MET A 434 15.48 3.22 21.68
C MET A 434 16.58 4.28 21.63
N ASP A 435 16.45 5.20 20.68
CA ASP A 435 17.44 6.24 20.41
C ASP A 435 16.76 7.62 20.47
N TYR A 436 17.39 8.58 21.13
CA TYR A 436 16.89 9.96 21.19
C TYR A 436 17.38 10.70 19.96
N LEU A 437 16.45 11.12 19.09
CA LEU A 437 16.78 11.99 17.94
C LEU A 437 17.11 13.40 18.43
N ASP A 438 16.34 13.90 19.38
CA ASP A 438 16.53 15.20 19.99
C ASP A 438 16.02 15.23 21.45
N ALA A 439 15.98 16.42 22.07
CA ALA A 439 15.51 16.59 23.44
C ALA A 439 14.01 16.28 23.67
N THR A 440 13.24 16.09 22.61
CA THR A 440 11.78 15.97 22.58
C THR A 440 11.27 14.71 21.90
N ARG A 441 12.00 14.12 20.95
CA ARG A 441 11.58 12.96 20.15
C ARG A 441 12.51 11.77 20.30
N VAL A 442 11.89 10.61 20.18
CA VAL A 442 12.50 9.31 20.43
C VAL A 442 12.12 8.36 19.30
N THR A 443 13.12 7.66 18.77
CA THR A 443 12.95 6.52 17.87
C THR A 443 12.89 5.26 18.72
N VAL A 444 11.87 4.45 18.52
CA VAL A 444 11.66 3.18 19.22
C VAL A 444 11.58 2.08 18.19
N ILE A 445 12.47 1.09 18.29
CA ILE A 445 12.55 -0.03 17.33
C ILE A 445 12.07 -1.31 18.00
N TYR A 446 11.09 -1.96 17.36
CA TYR A 446 10.53 -3.25 17.78
C TYR A 446 10.56 -4.25 16.63
N HIS A 447 10.74 -5.53 16.96
CA HIS A 447 10.40 -6.62 16.05
C HIS A 447 8.98 -7.09 16.35
N ILE A 448 8.06 -6.89 15.42
CA ILE A 448 6.63 -7.19 15.60
C ILE A 448 6.19 -8.17 14.51
N PRO A 449 5.40 -9.21 14.84
CA PRO A 449 4.77 -10.04 13.83
C PRO A 449 3.86 -9.20 12.92
N LEU A 450 4.01 -9.31 11.60
CA LEU A 450 3.26 -8.50 10.64
C LEU A 450 1.74 -8.65 10.83
N ASN A 451 1.27 -9.86 11.11
CA ASN A 451 -0.14 -10.14 11.36
C ASN A 451 -0.72 -9.27 12.50
N GLU A 452 0.07 -8.92 13.52
CA GLU A 452 -0.41 -8.07 14.64
C GLU A 452 -0.47 -6.59 14.27
N ILE A 453 0.35 -6.15 13.30
CA ILE A 453 0.32 -4.78 12.76
C ILE A 453 -0.94 -4.57 11.91
N LEU A 454 -1.32 -5.58 11.11
CA LEU A 454 -2.49 -5.50 10.22
C LEU A 454 -3.81 -5.27 10.97
N TYR A 455 -3.88 -5.63 12.25
CA TYR A 455 -5.07 -5.43 13.07
C TYR A 455 -4.88 -4.25 14.04
N ASP A 456 -5.38 -3.07 13.66
CA ASP A 456 -5.62 -1.93 14.56
C ASP A 456 -4.35 -1.35 15.23
N TYR A 457 -3.15 -1.78 14.84
CA TYR A 457 -1.92 -1.24 15.42
C TYR A 457 -1.72 0.22 15.05
N PHE A 458 -1.90 0.56 13.77
CA PHE A 458 -1.73 1.92 13.28
C PHE A 458 -2.74 2.88 13.91
N ASP A 459 -4.02 2.50 13.95
CA ASP A 459 -5.09 3.32 14.52
C ASP A 459 -4.90 3.54 16.03
N ARG A 460 -4.56 2.49 16.78
CA ARG A 460 -4.23 2.63 18.21
C ARG A 460 -2.99 3.47 18.44
N LEU A 461 -1.96 3.31 17.61
CA LEU A 461 -0.73 4.10 17.71
C LEU A 461 -1.03 5.59 17.50
N LYS A 462 -1.78 5.93 16.44
CA LYS A 462 -2.20 7.30 16.16
C LYS A 462 -3.10 7.85 17.28
N SER A 463 -4.09 7.09 17.74
CA SER A 463 -4.99 7.52 18.82
C SER A 463 -4.26 7.78 20.14
N ALA A 464 -3.42 6.85 20.58
CA ALA A 464 -2.69 6.95 21.84
C ALA A 464 -1.64 8.06 21.85
N THR A 465 -1.13 8.42 20.68
CA THR A 465 -0.11 9.47 20.51
C THR A 465 -0.68 10.78 19.96
N ARG A 466 -2.02 10.91 19.88
CA ARG A 466 -2.71 12.08 19.30
C ARG A 466 -2.27 12.43 17.87
N GLY A 467 -1.86 11.42 17.13
CA GLY A 467 -1.39 11.51 15.75
C GLY A 467 0.10 11.79 15.59
N TYR A 468 0.83 12.08 16.68
CA TYR A 468 2.25 12.46 16.64
C TYR A 468 3.20 11.29 16.35
N ALA A 469 2.78 10.03 16.51
CA ALA A 469 3.64 8.92 16.12
C ALA A 469 3.66 8.74 14.60
N SER A 470 4.84 8.58 14.05
CA SER A 470 5.07 8.04 12.71
C SER A 470 5.59 6.61 12.82
N LEU A 471 5.14 5.74 11.91
CA LEU A 471 5.51 4.33 11.85
C LEU A 471 6.05 4.03 10.46
N ASP A 472 7.19 3.37 10.44
CA ASP A 472 7.74 2.68 9.28
C ASP A 472 8.03 1.22 9.65
N TYR A 473 7.97 0.29 8.69
CA TYR A 473 8.32 -1.10 8.94
C TYR A 473 8.94 -1.79 7.73
N GLU A 474 9.93 -2.64 8.00
CA GLU A 474 10.61 -3.46 6.99
C GLU A 474 10.51 -4.95 7.34
N LEU A 475 10.26 -5.81 6.36
CA LEU A 475 10.27 -7.26 6.56
C LEU A 475 11.69 -7.73 6.89
N ILE A 476 11.85 -8.45 8.00
CA ILE A 476 13.15 -8.98 8.42
C ILE A 476 13.29 -10.46 8.07
N ASP A 477 12.54 -11.32 8.75
CA ASP A 477 12.61 -12.77 8.61
C ASP A 477 11.32 -13.41 9.15
N TYR A 478 11.18 -14.70 8.90
CA TYR A 478 10.14 -15.54 9.49
C TYR A 478 10.56 -16.02 10.87
N GLN A 479 9.61 -16.04 11.80
CA GLN A 479 9.84 -16.55 13.15
C GLN A 479 8.85 -17.64 13.50
N THR A 480 9.33 -18.69 14.16
CA THR A 480 8.48 -19.77 14.67
C THR A 480 7.56 -19.25 15.78
N SER A 481 6.26 -19.48 15.63
CA SER A 481 5.24 -18.98 16.56
C SER A 481 4.17 -20.01 16.89
N SER A 482 3.60 -19.91 18.10
CA SER A 482 2.52 -20.80 18.56
C SER A 482 1.16 -20.34 18.02
N LEU A 483 0.94 -20.58 16.73
CA LEU A 483 -0.27 -20.20 16.02
C LEU A 483 -1.34 -21.30 16.03
N VAL A 484 -2.60 -20.89 15.99
CA VAL A 484 -3.76 -21.78 15.91
C VAL A 484 -4.79 -21.20 14.94
N LYS A 485 -5.48 -22.08 14.21
CA LYS A 485 -6.67 -21.71 13.44
C LYS A 485 -7.86 -21.49 14.38
N LEU A 486 -8.44 -20.31 14.30
CA LEU A 486 -9.65 -19.91 14.99
C LEU A 486 -10.82 -19.94 14.01
N ASP A 487 -11.68 -20.93 14.17
CA ASP A 487 -12.87 -21.12 13.34
C ASP A 487 -14.09 -20.47 14.01
N ILE A 488 -14.93 -19.79 13.23
CA ILE A 488 -16.24 -19.34 13.67
C ILE A 488 -17.31 -20.26 13.11
N LEU A 489 -18.11 -20.86 13.99
CA LEU A 489 -19.21 -21.74 13.64
C LEU A 489 -20.55 -21.05 13.91
N LEU A 490 -21.44 -21.10 12.93
CA LEU A 490 -22.81 -20.65 13.05
C LEU A 490 -23.74 -21.86 12.99
N ASN A 491 -24.54 -22.04 14.05
CA ASN A 491 -25.42 -23.21 14.18
C ASN A 491 -24.69 -24.58 14.11
N GLY A 492 -23.36 -24.59 14.30
CA GLY A 492 -22.52 -25.78 14.22
C GLY A 492 -21.76 -25.94 12.90
N ASP A 493 -22.08 -25.12 11.89
CA ASP A 493 -21.42 -25.15 10.59
C ASP A 493 -20.29 -24.10 10.57
N PRO A 494 -19.05 -24.47 10.19
CA PRO A 494 -17.95 -23.52 10.11
C PRO A 494 -18.15 -22.53 8.97
N VAL A 495 -17.84 -21.27 9.23
CA VAL A 495 -17.83 -20.18 8.24
C VAL A 495 -16.38 -19.86 7.92
N ASP A 496 -15.91 -20.40 6.80
CA ASP A 496 -14.55 -20.28 6.28
C ASP A 496 -14.09 -18.81 6.15
N ALA A 497 -14.94 -17.94 5.60
CA ALA A 497 -14.63 -16.52 5.41
C ALA A 497 -14.41 -15.72 6.72
N LEU A 498 -14.79 -16.27 7.87
CA LEU A 498 -14.56 -15.68 9.20
C LEU A 498 -13.42 -16.35 9.98
N SER A 499 -12.79 -17.37 9.38
CA SER A 499 -11.71 -18.12 10.01
C SER A 499 -10.42 -17.33 9.95
N THR A 500 -9.65 -17.34 11.04
CA THR A 500 -8.41 -16.55 11.15
C THR A 500 -7.30 -17.36 11.81
N ILE A 501 -6.04 -17.04 11.49
CA ILE A 501 -4.88 -17.61 12.18
C ILE A 501 -4.43 -16.60 13.24
N VAL A 502 -4.38 -17.05 14.49
CA VAL A 502 -4.10 -16.21 15.65
C VAL A 502 -3.10 -16.88 16.59
N HIS A 503 -2.40 -16.08 17.39
CA HIS A 503 -1.57 -16.61 18.46
C HIS A 503 -2.42 -17.31 19.53
N ARG A 504 -1.97 -18.47 20.00
CA ARG A 504 -2.72 -19.32 20.94
C ARG A 504 -3.20 -18.58 22.19
N ASP A 505 -2.38 -17.70 22.74
CA ASP A 505 -2.71 -16.94 23.96
C ASP A 505 -3.83 -15.92 23.74
N ARG A 506 -3.97 -15.42 22.51
CA ARG A 506 -4.98 -14.41 22.12
C ARG A 506 -6.27 -15.03 21.59
N ALA A 507 -6.24 -16.30 21.20
CA ALA A 507 -7.36 -16.97 20.54
C ALA A 507 -8.68 -16.90 21.33
N VAL A 508 -8.63 -17.04 22.66
CA VAL A 508 -9.84 -16.99 23.52
C VAL A 508 -10.44 -15.59 23.56
N ALA A 509 -9.61 -14.56 23.75
CA ALA A 509 -10.06 -13.18 23.77
C ALA A 509 -10.67 -12.77 22.42
N ARG A 510 -9.94 -13.04 21.34
CA ARG A 510 -10.38 -12.73 19.97
C ARG A 510 -11.65 -13.47 19.57
N GLY A 511 -11.71 -14.77 19.85
CA GLY A 511 -12.91 -15.58 19.58
C GLY A 511 -14.14 -15.10 20.34
N ARG A 512 -13.98 -14.62 21.57
CA ARG A 512 -15.08 -14.02 22.35
C ARG A 512 -15.52 -12.68 21.76
N GLN A 513 -14.59 -11.78 21.42
CA GLN A 513 -14.91 -10.49 20.79
C GLN A 513 -15.70 -10.69 19.50
N LEU A 514 -15.21 -11.57 18.62
CA LEU A 514 -15.88 -11.96 17.37
C LEU A 514 -17.30 -12.45 17.61
N ALA A 515 -17.48 -13.39 18.54
CA ALA A 515 -18.79 -13.96 18.85
C ALA A 515 -19.79 -12.90 19.39
N VAL A 516 -19.33 -11.97 20.23
CA VAL A 516 -20.15 -10.87 20.77
C VAL A 516 -20.55 -9.91 19.66
N LYS A 517 -19.64 -9.55 18.78
CA LYS A 517 -19.91 -8.62 17.68
C LYS A 517 -20.89 -9.20 16.67
N LEU A 518 -20.67 -10.46 16.26
CA LEU A 518 -21.58 -11.19 15.37
C LEU A 518 -22.99 -11.31 15.97
N LYS A 519 -23.12 -11.48 17.29
CA LYS A 519 -24.42 -11.52 17.97
C LYS A 519 -25.20 -10.20 17.84
N GLY A 520 -24.50 -9.06 17.78
CA GLY A 520 -25.11 -7.75 17.59
C GLY A 520 -25.66 -7.53 16.19
N ILE A 521 -25.04 -8.16 15.19
CA ILE A 521 -25.32 -7.93 13.76
C ILE A 521 -26.29 -8.98 13.21
N ILE A 522 -26.14 -10.24 13.62
CA ILE A 522 -26.98 -11.33 13.10
C ILE A 522 -28.44 -11.11 13.53
N PRO A 523 -29.38 -11.00 12.58
CA PRO A 523 -30.77 -10.71 12.90
C PRO A 523 -31.42 -11.85 13.67
N GLN A 524 -32.29 -11.51 14.62
CA GLN A 524 -33.00 -12.52 15.40
C GLN A 524 -33.96 -13.34 14.54
N GLN A 525 -33.75 -14.65 14.53
CA GLN A 525 -34.62 -15.61 13.87
C GLN A 525 -35.68 -16.20 14.82
N MET A 526 -36.59 -17.02 14.29
CA MET A 526 -37.61 -17.71 15.10
C MET A 526 -37.03 -18.83 15.99
N PHE A 527 -35.79 -19.23 15.74
CA PHE A 527 -34.99 -20.17 16.51
C PHE A 527 -33.73 -19.49 17.07
N GLU A 528 -33.08 -20.15 18.04
CA GLU A 528 -31.85 -19.65 18.65
C GLU A 528 -30.66 -20.02 17.77
N ILE A 529 -29.82 -19.04 17.45
CA ILE A 529 -28.62 -19.23 16.65
C ILE A 529 -27.41 -19.20 17.60
N PRO A 530 -26.74 -20.34 17.81
CA PRO A 530 -25.47 -20.36 18.53
C PRO A 530 -24.36 -19.89 17.59
N ILE A 531 -23.57 -18.93 18.06
CA ILE A 531 -22.33 -18.44 17.45
C ILE A 531 -21.21 -18.99 18.31
N GLN A 532 -20.29 -19.74 17.72
CA GLN A 532 -19.25 -20.46 18.46
C GLN A 532 -17.90 -20.15 17.84
N ALA A 533 -16.90 -19.89 18.67
CA ALA A 533 -15.51 -19.85 18.23
C ALA A 533 -14.83 -21.13 18.69
N ALA A 534 -14.10 -21.80 17.79
CA ALA A 534 -13.44 -23.06 18.07
C ALA A 534 -11.99 -23.08 17.59
N ILE A 535 -11.19 -23.94 18.23
CA ILE A 535 -9.86 -24.33 17.77
C ILE A 535 -9.93 -25.84 17.54
N GLY A 536 -9.95 -26.24 16.27
CA GLY A 536 -10.26 -27.61 15.89
C GLY A 536 -11.63 -28.04 16.45
N SER A 537 -11.66 -29.10 17.25
CA SER A 537 -12.91 -29.59 17.85
C SER A 537 -13.30 -28.90 19.17
N LYS A 538 -12.43 -28.06 19.75
CA LYS A 538 -12.66 -27.45 21.07
C LYS A 538 -13.29 -26.07 20.92
N ILE A 539 -14.49 -25.92 21.50
CA ILE A 539 -15.20 -24.64 21.56
C ILE A 539 -14.61 -23.78 22.68
N ILE A 540 -14.09 -22.62 22.33
CA ILE A 540 -13.42 -21.70 23.26
C ILE A 540 -14.31 -20.53 23.69
N ALA A 541 -15.23 -20.10 22.82
CA ALA A 541 -16.21 -19.06 23.12
C ALA A 541 -17.55 -19.41 22.49
N ARG A 542 -18.64 -18.95 23.12
CA ARG A 542 -20.00 -19.15 22.62
C ARG A 542 -20.89 -18.00 23.01
N GLU A 543 -21.58 -17.46 22.01
CA GLU A 543 -22.67 -16.50 22.17
C GLU A 543 -23.94 -17.04 21.50
N ASN A 544 -25.10 -16.56 21.92
CA ASN A 544 -26.38 -17.01 21.37
C ASN A 544 -27.24 -15.81 20.98
N VAL A 545 -27.67 -15.77 19.72
CA VAL A 545 -28.70 -14.83 19.26
C VAL A 545 -30.06 -15.34 19.74
N ARG A 546 -30.77 -14.51 20.50
CA ARG A 546 -32.05 -14.88 21.10
C ARG A 546 -33.11 -15.07 20.01
N ALA A 547 -33.85 -16.16 20.14
CA ALA A 547 -34.96 -16.46 19.24
C ALA A 547 -36.15 -15.51 19.48
N ARG A 548 -36.70 -14.93 18.41
CA ARG A 548 -37.98 -14.20 18.46
C ARG A 548 -39.06 -15.12 19.01
N ARG A 549 -39.89 -14.60 19.92
CA ARG A 549 -40.96 -15.37 20.56
C ARG A 549 -42.27 -14.63 20.41
N LYS A 550 -43.21 -15.26 19.70
CA LYS A 550 -44.61 -14.85 19.73
C LYS A 550 -45.19 -15.18 21.11
N ASP A 551 -45.88 -14.22 21.72
CA ASP A 551 -46.67 -14.50 22.91
C ASP A 551 -47.89 -15.34 22.53
N VAL A 552 -47.76 -16.66 22.69
CA VAL A 552 -48.84 -17.62 22.43
C VAL A 552 -49.88 -17.64 23.54
N LEU A 553 -49.62 -16.98 24.68
CA LEU A 553 -50.50 -16.95 25.84
C LEU A 553 -51.37 -15.69 25.90
N ALA A 554 -51.14 -14.70 25.04
CA ALA A 554 -51.87 -13.43 25.01
C ALA A 554 -53.41 -13.57 24.97
N LYS A 555 -53.94 -14.65 24.36
CA LYS A 555 -55.39 -14.94 24.29
C LYS A 555 -55.89 -15.95 25.34
N CYS A 556 -55.04 -16.33 26.30
CA CYS A 556 -55.35 -17.31 27.35
C CYS A 556 -55.71 -16.60 28.67
N TYR A 557 -56.92 -16.03 28.75
CA TYR A 557 -57.41 -15.29 29.92
C TYR A 557 -57.84 -16.18 31.12
N GLY A 558 -57.87 -17.51 30.94
CA GLY A 558 -58.30 -18.48 31.98
C GLY A 558 -57.15 -19.10 32.80
N GLY A 559 -57.51 -19.73 33.92
CA GLY A 559 -56.60 -20.44 34.82
C GLY A 559 -56.17 -21.85 34.38
N ASP A 560 -56.65 -22.34 33.24
CA ASP A 560 -56.34 -23.69 32.76
C ASP A 560 -54.88 -23.81 32.28
N ILE A 561 -54.07 -24.47 33.12
CA ILE A 561 -52.65 -24.73 32.89
C ILE A 561 -52.44 -25.66 31.68
N THR A 562 -53.37 -26.56 31.39
CA THR A 562 -53.21 -27.56 30.31
C THR A 562 -53.23 -26.90 28.93
N ARG A 563 -54.12 -25.93 28.72
CA ARG A 563 -54.18 -25.13 27.49
C ARG A 563 -52.92 -24.28 27.28
N LYS A 564 -52.38 -23.69 28.35
CA LYS A 564 -51.11 -22.94 28.31
C LYS A 564 -49.94 -23.87 27.95
N ARG A 565 -49.85 -25.05 28.57
CA ARG A 565 -48.80 -26.06 28.28
C ARG A 565 -48.84 -26.52 26.82
N LYS A 566 -50.01 -26.86 26.29
CA LYS A 566 -50.18 -27.32 24.90
C LYS A 566 -49.66 -26.30 23.87
N LEU A 567 -49.93 -25.01 24.10
CA LEU A 567 -49.45 -23.93 23.22
C LEU A 567 -47.93 -23.73 23.31
N LEU A 568 -47.38 -23.87 24.52
CA LEU A 568 -45.93 -23.80 24.75
C LEU A 568 -45.19 -24.99 24.12
N GLU A 569 -45.73 -26.20 24.24
CA GLU A 569 -45.17 -27.40 23.60
C GLU A 569 -45.17 -27.29 22.08
N LYS A 570 -46.29 -26.85 21.50
CA LYS A 570 -46.38 -26.62 20.05
C LYS A 570 -45.39 -25.56 19.56
N GLN A 571 -45.19 -24.48 20.34
CA GLN A 571 -44.16 -23.47 20.03
C GLN A 571 -42.75 -24.06 20.13
N LYS A 572 -42.47 -24.89 21.14
CA LYS A 572 -41.16 -25.53 21.35
C LYS A 572 -40.82 -26.50 20.22
N GLU A 573 -41.75 -27.35 19.82
CA GLU A 573 -41.57 -28.28 18.69
C GLU A 573 -41.37 -27.55 17.38
N GLY A 574 -42.18 -26.50 17.12
CA GLY A 574 -42.01 -25.66 15.94
C GLY A 574 -40.63 -25.03 15.86
N LYS A 575 -40.10 -24.50 16.97
CA LYS A 575 -38.74 -23.96 17.04
C LYS A 575 -37.67 -25.02 16.83
N LYS A 576 -37.84 -26.22 17.40
CA LYS A 576 -36.90 -27.35 17.21
C LYS A 576 -36.83 -27.77 15.74
N ARG A 577 -37.98 -27.83 15.06
CA ARG A 577 -38.05 -28.12 13.62
C ARG A 577 -37.41 -27.02 12.78
N MET A 578 -37.69 -25.75 13.09
CA MET A 578 -37.06 -24.62 12.38
C MET A 578 -35.54 -24.60 12.57
N LYS A 579 -35.01 -24.96 13.75
CA LYS A 579 -33.57 -25.04 13.98
C LYS A 579 -32.87 -26.12 13.14
N ALA A 580 -33.53 -27.25 12.91
CA ALA A 580 -32.94 -28.38 12.19
C ALA A 580 -32.86 -28.18 10.67
N VAL A 581 -33.65 -27.26 10.12
CA VAL A 581 -33.76 -27.01 8.67
C VAL A 581 -33.36 -25.59 8.29
N GLY A 582 -33.28 -24.68 9.27
CA GLY A 582 -32.94 -23.27 9.05
C GLY A 582 -31.45 -23.09 8.83
N SER A 583 -31.08 -22.68 7.61
CA SER A 583 -29.80 -22.01 7.35
C SER A 583 -29.84 -20.59 7.91
N VAL A 584 -28.69 -20.10 8.36
CA VAL A 584 -28.53 -18.71 8.80
C VAL A 584 -27.75 -17.99 7.70
N GLU A 585 -28.43 -17.12 6.98
CA GLU A 585 -27.75 -16.19 6.07
C GLU A 585 -27.10 -15.07 6.90
N LEU A 586 -25.80 -14.88 6.67
CA LEU A 586 -25.03 -13.80 7.29
C LEU A 586 -25.28 -12.50 6.50
N PRO A 587 -25.69 -11.41 7.16
CA PRO A 587 -25.71 -10.11 6.50
C PRO A 587 -24.28 -9.67 6.16
N GLN A 588 -24.11 -8.92 5.07
CA GLN A 588 -22.81 -8.43 4.60
C GLN A 588 -22.05 -7.64 5.68
N GLU A 589 -22.77 -6.83 6.48
CA GLU A 589 -22.24 -6.08 7.63
C GLU A 589 -21.48 -6.97 8.64
N ALA A 590 -21.82 -8.26 8.73
CA ALA A 590 -21.16 -9.19 9.64
C ALA A 590 -19.71 -9.49 9.23
N PHE A 591 -19.40 -9.47 7.93
CA PHE A 591 -18.04 -9.66 7.42
C PHE A 591 -17.19 -8.40 7.61
N MET A 592 -17.74 -7.23 7.32
CA MET A 592 -17.09 -5.93 7.58
C MET A 592 -16.81 -5.70 9.06
N ALA A 593 -17.67 -6.20 9.95
CA ALA A 593 -17.48 -6.07 11.38
C ALA A 593 -16.28 -6.82 11.93
N VAL A 594 -15.84 -7.90 11.27
CA VAL A 594 -14.59 -8.62 11.60
C VAL A 594 -13.34 -7.77 11.35
N LEU A 595 -13.42 -6.80 10.44
CA LEU A 595 -12.31 -5.87 10.21
C LEU A 595 -12.19 -4.84 11.35
N LYS A 596 -13.32 -4.39 11.92
CA LYS A 596 -13.36 -3.29 12.91
C LYS A 596 -13.38 -3.75 14.38
N ILE A 597 -12.77 -4.89 14.74
CA ILE A 597 -13.07 -5.62 16.00
C ILE A 597 -12.77 -4.82 17.29
N ASP A 598 -11.90 -3.81 17.26
CA ASP A 598 -11.36 -3.18 18.48
C ASP A 598 -11.81 -1.70 18.69
N GLU A 599 -12.88 -1.23 18.02
CA GLU A 599 -13.61 0.01 18.38
C GLU A 599 -14.45 -0.10 19.67
#